data_AF-A0A7H0NJW5-F1
#
_entry.id   AF-A0A7H0NJW5-F1
#
_cell.length_a   1.000
_cell.length_b   1.000
_cell.length_c   1.000
_cell.angle_alpha   90.00
_cell.angle_beta   90.00
_cell.angle_gamma   90.00
#
_symmetry.space_group_name_H-M   'P 1'
#
loop_
_entity.id
_entity.type
_entity.pdbx_description
1 polymer ?
#
loop_
_entity_poly.entity_id
_entity_poly.type
_entity_poly.pdbx_seq_one_letter_code
_entity_poly.pdbx_strand_id
1 'polypeptide(L)'
;MSKSSLPAPDHAAALREALLAADFTADGLLDRLGAPAYAALARSETVPALRATRGDTPLDTLVRLFLLQRPVAEERARAALPLAECVADGWVSRADGTVRAGVDVRPYGGPDGEDWFIVSDLGCAVGGAGGIGSREEGVVLGVGGASTTLAGITVRTPVASALDLGTGSGIQALHAAQHATRVTATDLNPRALEFTRLTLALSGAAPADLREGSLFEPVGSDTFDLIVSNPPFVISPGARLTYRDGGMGGDDLCRTLVQESGDHLNEGGYAQFLANWQHVEGEEWQDRLRSWVPHGCDAWIVQREVQDVTQYAELWLRDSGDHRSDPAEYAERYEAWLDEFEARGATAVGFGWITLRKSAAAAAGNPSIVVEEWPHAVQQPLGQAVQEHFARQDYLRDQDDAALLAGHFVLAAEVVQEQVGMPGAEDPEHVVLRQHRGMMRATKVDAVAAGFAGVCDGSLPAGRILDAIAQLMAEDPVLLRDRTPQAIRLLVEEGFLEPAPGVVPQGQ
;
A
#
# COMPACT_ATOMS: atom_id res chain seq x y z
N MET A 1 35.60 1.79 -13.39
CA MET A 1 34.38 2.54 -13.75
C MET A 1 34.07 3.44 -12.57
N SER A 2 34.01 4.74 -12.77
CA SER A 2 33.87 5.72 -11.69
C SER A 2 32.55 5.47 -10.96
N LYS A 3 32.58 5.19 -9.65
CA LYS A 3 31.38 5.25 -8.81
C LYS A 3 30.86 6.68 -8.95
N SER A 4 29.79 6.88 -9.70
CA SER A 4 29.12 8.18 -9.80
C SER A 4 28.65 8.54 -8.39
N SER A 5 29.14 9.64 -7.83
CA SER A 5 28.54 10.19 -6.61
C SER A 5 27.08 10.53 -6.91
N LEU A 6 26.18 10.21 -5.99
CA LEU A 6 24.79 10.64 -6.10
C LEU A 6 24.69 12.18 -6.03
N PRO A 7 23.61 12.77 -6.54
CA PRO A 7 23.44 14.21 -6.48
C PRO A 7 23.42 14.78 -5.06
N ALA A 8 23.87 16.03 -4.92
CA ALA A 8 23.64 16.87 -3.74
C ALA A 8 22.27 17.58 -3.87
N PRO A 9 21.55 17.85 -2.76
CA PRO A 9 20.25 18.52 -2.79
C PRO A 9 20.35 20.05 -2.77
N ASP A 10 21.56 20.61 -2.82
CA ASP A 10 21.86 22.01 -2.50
C ASP A 10 21.00 23.00 -3.31
N HIS A 11 20.75 22.69 -4.58
CA HIS A 11 19.91 23.50 -5.47
C HIS A 11 18.60 22.80 -5.89
N ALA A 12 18.12 21.83 -5.11
CA ALA A 12 16.90 21.08 -5.41
C ALA A 12 15.66 21.97 -5.57
N ALA A 13 15.57 23.07 -4.80
CA ALA A 13 14.46 24.02 -4.92
C ALA A 13 14.44 24.74 -6.29
N ALA A 14 15.60 25.17 -6.79
CA ALA A 14 15.71 25.81 -8.11
C ALA A 14 15.43 24.81 -9.24
N LEU A 15 15.87 23.56 -9.10
CA LEU A 15 15.50 22.49 -10.03
C LEU A 15 13.99 22.26 -10.00
N ARG A 16 13.37 22.14 -8.82
CA ARG A 16 11.92 21.97 -8.65
C ARG A 16 11.14 23.07 -9.36
N GLU A 17 11.51 24.33 -9.17
CA GLU A 17 10.88 25.47 -9.84
C GLU A 17 10.94 25.35 -11.37
N ALA A 18 12.08 24.92 -11.92
CA ALA A 18 12.23 24.72 -13.35
C ALA A 18 11.40 23.54 -13.89
N LEU A 19 11.31 22.43 -13.12
CA LEU A 19 10.47 21.29 -13.49
C LEU A 19 8.98 21.70 -13.56
N LEU A 20 8.50 22.44 -12.57
CA LEU A 20 7.12 22.94 -12.54
C LEU A 20 6.85 23.97 -13.64
N ALA A 21 7.76 24.92 -13.87
CA ALA A 21 7.61 25.92 -14.93
C ALA A 21 7.56 25.31 -16.33
N ALA A 22 8.08 24.09 -16.50
CA ALA A 22 8.05 23.35 -17.75
C ALA A 22 6.86 22.37 -17.84
N ASP A 23 5.90 22.40 -16.90
CA ASP A 23 4.81 21.42 -16.78
C ASP A 23 5.31 19.97 -16.73
N PHE A 24 6.48 19.73 -16.12
CA PHE A 24 7.00 18.37 -15.89
C PHE A 24 6.30 17.74 -14.69
N THR A 25 4.98 17.56 -14.80
CA THR A 25 4.09 17.03 -13.76
C THR A 25 3.37 15.78 -14.27
N ALA A 26 2.71 15.01 -13.39
CA ALA A 26 1.97 13.83 -13.84
C ALA A 26 0.92 14.18 -14.93
N ASP A 27 0.19 15.28 -14.71
CA ASP A 27 -0.81 15.79 -15.65
C ASP A 27 -0.18 16.39 -16.91
N GLY A 28 0.88 17.21 -16.76
CA GLY A 28 1.57 17.80 -17.91
C GLY A 28 2.21 16.74 -18.82
N LEU A 29 2.70 15.64 -18.24
CA LEU A 29 3.14 14.47 -19.00
C LEU A 29 1.99 13.79 -19.74
N LEU A 30 0.85 13.58 -19.08
CA LEU A 30 -0.32 12.96 -19.71
C LEU A 30 -0.81 13.82 -20.90
N ASP A 31 -0.93 15.12 -20.71
CA ASP A 31 -1.34 16.07 -21.75
C ASP A 31 -0.36 16.10 -22.91
N ARG A 32 0.95 16.12 -22.61
CA ARG A 32 1.99 16.22 -23.63
C ARG A 32 2.17 14.93 -24.42
N LEU A 33 2.14 13.77 -23.75
CA LEU A 33 2.38 12.47 -24.39
C LEU A 33 1.10 11.90 -25.00
N GLY A 34 -0.06 12.24 -24.44
CA GLY A 34 -1.33 11.59 -24.70
C GLY A 34 -1.45 10.23 -23.99
N ALA A 35 -2.68 9.84 -23.65
CA ALA A 35 -2.99 8.64 -22.88
C ALA A 35 -2.29 7.35 -23.39
N PRO A 36 -2.22 7.06 -24.71
CA PRO A 36 -1.56 5.85 -25.18
C PRO A 36 -0.05 5.82 -24.91
N ALA A 37 0.65 6.95 -25.09
CA ALA A 37 2.09 7.01 -24.89
C ALA A 37 2.45 7.08 -23.40
N TYR A 38 1.64 7.76 -22.59
CA TYR A 38 1.77 7.78 -21.13
C TYR A 38 1.62 6.37 -20.55
N ALA A 39 0.56 5.65 -20.94
CA ALA A 39 0.33 4.27 -20.50
C ALA A 39 1.42 3.30 -21.00
N ALA A 40 1.97 3.51 -22.19
CA ALA A 40 3.09 2.71 -22.69
C ALA A 40 4.37 2.93 -21.86
N LEU A 41 4.67 4.19 -21.52
CA LEU A 41 5.83 4.54 -20.71
C LEU A 41 5.76 3.90 -19.30
N ALA A 42 4.57 3.81 -18.71
CA ALA A 42 4.33 3.11 -17.45
C ALA A 42 4.58 1.59 -17.52
N ARG A 43 4.76 1.02 -18.71
CA ARG A 43 5.17 -0.38 -18.94
C ARG A 43 6.57 -0.49 -19.55
N SER A 44 7.38 0.56 -19.39
CA SER A 44 8.74 0.68 -19.94
C SER A 44 8.83 0.70 -21.47
N GLU A 45 7.70 0.91 -22.17
CA GLU A 45 7.68 1.06 -23.63
C GLU A 45 7.95 2.53 -24.03
N THR A 46 9.19 2.81 -24.38
CA THR A 46 9.68 4.19 -24.58
C THR A 46 9.43 4.77 -25.98
N VAL A 47 9.19 3.92 -26.98
CA VAL A 47 9.04 4.35 -28.39
C VAL A 47 7.91 5.36 -28.60
N PRO A 48 6.69 5.18 -28.04
CA PRO A 48 5.62 6.17 -28.17
C PRO A 48 6.01 7.54 -27.59
N ALA A 49 6.62 7.57 -26.40
CA ALA A 49 7.07 8.81 -25.76
C ALA A 49 8.20 9.49 -26.54
N LEU A 50 9.15 8.73 -27.11
CA LEU A 50 10.19 9.26 -28.02
C LEU A 50 9.61 9.92 -29.27
N ARG A 51 8.47 9.42 -29.77
CA ARG A 51 7.75 10.01 -30.91
C ARG A 51 6.99 11.26 -30.50
N ALA A 52 6.32 11.24 -29.35
CA ALA A 52 5.55 12.35 -28.85
C ALA A 52 6.45 13.58 -28.60
N THR A 53 7.65 13.39 -28.07
CA THR A 53 8.58 14.45 -27.65
C THR A 53 9.55 14.93 -28.74
N ARG A 54 9.20 14.84 -30.03
CA ARG A 54 10.11 15.25 -31.14
C ARG A 54 10.32 16.77 -31.26
N GLY A 55 9.58 17.57 -30.51
CA GLY A 55 9.74 19.01 -30.48
C GLY A 55 10.98 19.45 -29.71
N ASP A 56 10.92 20.70 -29.28
CA ASP A 56 11.99 21.44 -28.63
C ASP A 56 11.50 22.23 -27.41
N THR A 57 10.31 21.93 -26.90
CA THR A 57 9.81 22.54 -25.66
C THR A 57 10.68 22.13 -24.47
N PRO A 58 10.69 22.92 -23.38
CA PRO A 58 11.31 22.53 -22.11
C PRO A 58 10.82 21.16 -21.63
N LEU A 59 9.51 20.91 -21.69
CA LEU A 59 8.91 19.62 -21.33
C LEU A 59 9.45 18.44 -22.17
N ASP A 60 9.55 18.61 -23.49
CA ASP A 60 10.12 17.59 -24.38
C ASP A 60 11.56 17.26 -24.02
N THR A 61 12.32 18.28 -23.61
CA THR A 61 13.71 18.14 -23.18
C THR A 61 13.79 17.38 -21.87
N LEU A 62 12.98 17.72 -20.87
CA LEU A 62 12.97 17.05 -19.55
C LEU A 62 12.51 15.59 -19.65
N VAL A 63 11.46 15.31 -20.44
CA VAL A 63 11.02 13.92 -20.70
C VAL A 63 12.12 13.11 -21.35
N ARG A 64 12.80 13.67 -22.36
CA ARG A 64 13.92 12.99 -23.02
C ARG A 64 15.08 12.74 -22.07
N LEU A 65 15.39 13.71 -21.22
CA LEU A 65 16.52 13.68 -20.32
C LEU A 65 16.32 12.70 -19.17
N PHE A 66 15.24 12.83 -18.39
CA PHE A 66 15.01 12.05 -17.18
C PHE A 66 14.27 10.73 -17.47
N LEU A 67 13.10 10.79 -18.11
CA LEU A 67 12.25 9.59 -18.28
C LEU A 67 12.74 8.64 -19.37
N LEU A 68 13.27 9.18 -20.47
CA LEU A 68 13.76 8.39 -21.61
C LEU A 68 15.28 8.23 -21.63
N GLN A 69 15.98 8.93 -20.72
CA GLN A 69 17.43 8.82 -20.49
C GLN A 69 18.24 9.00 -21.78
N ARG A 70 17.77 9.90 -22.65
CA ARG A 70 18.42 10.27 -23.91
C ARG A 70 19.31 11.49 -23.68
N PRO A 71 20.53 11.49 -24.24
CA PRO A 71 21.33 12.71 -24.28
C PRO A 71 20.57 13.81 -25.01
N VAL A 72 20.57 15.01 -24.44
CA VAL A 72 19.98 16.20 -25.04
C VAL A 72 21.07 17.22 -25.35
N ALA A 73 20.85 18.09 -26.34
CA ALA A 73 21.79 19.17 -26.64
C ALA A 73 21.90 20.13 -25.44
N GLU A 74 23.10 20.59 -25.14
CA GLU A 74 23.35 21.46 -23.97
C GLU A 74 22.51 22.73 -23.98
N GLU A 75 22.32 23.35 -25.15
CA GLU A 75 21.48 24.54 -25.31
C GLU A 75 20.03 24.28 -24.89
N ARG A 76 19.47 23.11 -25.25
CA ARG A 76 18.12 22.72 -24.84
C ARG A 76 18.03 22.47 -23.34
N ALA A 77 19.02 21.79 -22.76
CA ALA A 77 19.07 21.57 -21.31
C ALA A 77 19.13 22.91 -20.56
N ARG A 78 19.95 23.86 -21.02
CA ARG A 78 20.05 25.20 -20.41
C ARG A 78 18.73 25.99 -20.48
N ALA A 79 17.93 25.76 -21.51
CA ALA A 79 16.61 26.38 -21.63
C ALA A 79 15.54 25.73 -20.73
N ALA A 80 15.76 24.50 -20.26
CA ALA A 80 14.77 23.72 -19.50
C ALA A 80 15.07 23.60 -18.01
N LEU A 81 16.33 23.77 -17.57
CA LEU A 81 16.74 23.64 -16.17
C LEU A 81 17.92 24.56 -15.82
N PRO A 82 18.15 24.86 -14.53
CA PRO A 82 19.35 25.58 -14.06
C PRO A 82 20.60 24.70 -14.24
N LEU A 83 21.13 24.70 -15.48
CA LEU A 83 22.11 23.70 -15.92
C LEU A 83 23.43 23.76 -15.15
N ALA A 84 23.90 24.94 -14.77
CA ALA A 84 25.17 25.07 -14.06
C ALA A 84 25.08 24.42 -12.67
N GLU A 85 24.00 24.69 -11.95
CA GLU A 85 23.66 24.15 -10.65
C GLU A 85 23.41 22.64 -10.73
N CYS A 86 22.61 22.18 -11.71
CA CYS A 86 22.34 20.75 -11.89
C CYS A 86 23.60 19.93 -12.21
N VAL A 87 24.59 20.53 -12.89
CA VAL A 87 25.88 19.89 -13.15
C VAL A 87 26.76 19.90 -11.90
N ALA A 88 26.78 21.00 -11.16
CA ALA A 88 27.55 21.12 -9.92
C ALA A 88 27.07 20.12 -8.86
N ASP A 89 25.76 19.98 -8.73
CA ASP A 89 25.11 19.07 -7.79
C ASP A 89 25.11 17.62 -8.28
N GLY A 90 25.37 17.35 -9.57
CA GLY A 90 25.43 16.00 -10.13
C GLY A 90 24.11 15.41 -10.60
N TRP A 91 23.01 16.18 -10.64
CA TRP A 91 21.73 15.76 -11.25
C TRP A 91 21.87 15.41 -12.73
N VAL A 92 22.79 16.09 -13.42
CA VAL A 92 23.11 15.86 -14.83
C VAL A 92 24.63 15.95 -15.05
N SER A 93 25.11 15.32 -16.12
CA SER A 93 26.51 15.41 -16.55
C SER A 93 26.62 15.97 -17.97
N ARG A 94 27.74 16.65 -18.26
CA ARG A 94 28.05 17.21 -19.58
C ARG A 94 29.16 16.41 -20.25
N ALA A 95 28.92 15.98 -21.49
CA ALA A 95 29.91 15.33 -22.33
C ALA A 95 29.63 15.63 -23.81
N ASP A 96 30.66 16.04 -24.56
CA ASP A 96 30.62 16.21 -26.01
C ASP A 96 29.47 17.10 -26.53
N GLY A 97 29.19 18.22 -25.83
CA GLY A 97 28.09 19.14 -26.18
C GLY A 97 26.68 18.62 -25.88
N THR A 98 26.58 17.49 -25.19
CA THR A 98 25.33 16.88 -24.73
C THR A 98 25.25 16.82 -23.21
N VAL A 99 24.03 16.76 -22.70
CA VAL A 99 23.69 16.61 -21.29
C VAL A 99 22.99 15.27 -21.08
N ARG A 100 23.36 14.55 -20.02
CA ARG A 100 22.80 13.26 -19.63
C ARG A 100 22.34 13.32 -18.17
N ALA A 101 21.25 12.64 -17.85
CA ALA A 101 20.80 12.52 -16.46
C ALA A 101 21.80 11.69 -15.64
N GLY A 102 22.04 12.09 -14.39
CA GLY A 102 22.80 11.32 -13.41
C GLY A 102 21.92 10.36 -12.60
N VAL A 103 20.63 10.67 -12.51
CA VAL A 103 19.59 9.91 -11.79
C VAL A 103 18.28 9.92 -12.58
N ASP A 104 17.36 9.00 -12.29
CA ASP A 104 15.99 9.09 -12.81
C ASP A 104 15.18 10.06 -11.93
N VAL A 105 14.36 10.90 -12.56
CA VAL A 105 13.47 11.85 -11.89
C VAL A 105 12.09 11.71 -12.51
N ARG A 106 11.12 11.24 -11.72
CA ARG A 106 9.77 10.94 -12.18
C ARG A 106 8.73 11.80 -11.47
N PRO A 107 7.89 12.53 -12.22
CA PRO A 107 6.73 13.18 -11.64
C PRO A 107 5.77 12.18 -11.00
N TYR A 108 5.25 12.54 -9.85
CA TYR A 108 4.28 11.76 -9.07
C TYR A 108 3.22 12.71 -8.53
N GLY A 109 1.94 12.37 -8.72
CA GLY A 109 0.82 13.15 -8.19
C GLY A 109 0.58 12.81 -6.72
N GLY A 110 0.65 13.82 -5.86
CA GLY A 110 0.27 13.74 -4.46
C GLY A 110 -1.24 13.54 -4.29
N PRO A 111 -1.68 13.11 -3.09
CA PRO A 111 -3.08 12.79 -2.79
C PRO A 111 -4.02 13.99 -2.92
N ASP A 112 -3.53 15.21 -2.65
CA ASP A 112 -4.29 16.46 -2.60
C ASP A 112 -3.99 17.36 -3.82
N GLY A 113 -3.42 16.77 -4.87
CA GLY A 113 -3.09 17.45 -6.13
C GLY A 113 -1.70 18.08 -6.15
N GLU A 114 -0.80 17.67 -5.25
CA GLU A 114 0.57 18.16 -5.23
C GLU A 114 1.42 17.57 -6.36
N ASP A 115 2.36 18.36 -6.88
CA ASP A 115 3.37 17.89 -7.81
C ASP A 115 4.65 17.50 -7.08
N TRP A 116 4.88 16.19 -6.98
CA TRP A 116 6.06 15.58 -6.38
C TRP A 116 6.98 14.97 -7.43
N PHE A 117 8.22 14.70 -7.00
CA PHE A 117 9.27 14.15 -7.83
C PHE A 117 10.02 13.05 -7.09
N ILE A 118 9.96 11.84 -7.64
CA ILE A 118 10.64 10.69 -7.07
C ILE A 118 11.96 10.48 -7.80
N VAL A 119 13.03 10.35 -7.02
CA VAL A 119 14.39 10.18 -7.51
C VAL A 119 14.84 8.75 -7.26
N SER A 120 15.42 8.12 -8.28
CA SER A 120 15.91 6.74 -8.21
C SER A 120 17.06 6.52 -9.19
N ASP A 121 17.54 5.28 -9.30
CA ASP A 121 18.50 4.95 -10.33
C ASP A 121 17.96 5.09 -11.75
N LEU A 122 18.91 5.34 -12.66
CA LEU A 122 18.69 5.18 -14.09
C LEU A 122 18.26 3.75 -14.43
N GLY A 123 17.40 3.61 -15.44
CA GLY A 123 16.82 2.33 -15.85
C GLY A 123 15.94 1.61 -14.82
N CYS A 124 15.61 2.23 -13.69
CA CYS A 124 14.88 1.59 -12.57
C CYS A 124 13.43 2.07 -12.43
N ALA A 125 12.83 2.45 -13.55
CA ALA A 125 11.40 2.69 -13.67
C ALA A 125 10.65 1.38 -13.38
N VAL A 126 9.85 1.34 -12.30
CA VAL A 126 9.06 0.15 -12.00
C VAL A 126 7.78 0.22 -12.84
N GLY A 127 7.80 -0.49 -13.96
CA GLY A 127 6.69 -0.48 -14.90
C GLY A 127 6.78 -1.61 -15.92
N GLY A 128 6.05 -2.70 -15.67
CA GLY A 128 5.79 -3.76 -16.66
C GLY A 128 6.78 -4.91 -16.72
N ALA A 129 6.49 -5.89 -17.59
CA ALA A 129 7.17 -7.18 -17.80
C ALA A 129 8.63 -7.09 -18.32
N GLY A 130 9.25 -5.91 -18.25
CA GLY A 130 10.61 -5.64 -18.73
C GLY A 130 11.71 -6.18 -17.83
N GLY A 131 11.44 -6.28 -16.52
CA GLY A 131 12.44 -6.52 -15.47
C GLY A 131 13.36 -5.32 -15.25
N ILE A 132 14.22 -5.38 -14.24
CA ILE A 132 15.19 -4.32 -13.95
C ILE A 132 16.28 -4.31 -15.03
N GLY A 133 16.58 -3.13 -15.58
CA GLY A 133 17.62 -2.94 -16.60
C GLY A 133 19.07 -3.07 -16.08
N SER A 134 19.26 -3.05 -14.75
CA SER A 134 20.54 -3.19 -14.05
C SER A 134 20.51 -4.37 -13.09
N ARG A 135 21.63 -5.09 -13.00
CA ARG A 135 21.88 -6.19 -12.05
C ARG A 135 22.92 -5.80 -10.98
N GLU A 136 23.22 -4.51 -10.86
CA GLU A 136 24.19 -4.03 -9.87
C GLU A 136 23.63 -4.17 -8.45
N GLU A 137 24.51 -4.50 -7.50
CA GLU A 137 24.15 -4.54 -6.07
C GLU A 137 23.79 -3.15 -5.56
N GLY A 138 22.78 -3.06 -4.71
CA GLY A 138 22.36 -1.80 -4.08
C GLY A 138 21.62 -0.83 -5.00
N VAL A 139 21.08 -1.30 -6.13
CA VAL A 139 20.13 -0.55 -6.98
C VAL A 139 18.89 -0.15 -6.18
N VAL A 140 18.40 1.07 -6.40
CA VAL A 140 17.23 1.66 -5.74
C VAL A 140 16.17 1.95 -6.80
N LEU A 141 15.03 1.31 -6.61
CA LEU A 141 13.90 1.37 -7.52
C LEU A 141 13.07 2.64 -7.32
N GLY A 142 12.48 3.12 -8.42
CA GLY A 142 11.44 4.15 -8.38
C GLY A 142 10.11 3.60 -7.85
N VAL A 143 9.03 4.37 -8.03
CA VAL A 143 7.69 3.96 -7.57
C VAL A 143 7.13 2.82 -8.42
N GLY A 144 6.74 1.74 -7.75
CA GLY A 144 6.02 0.60 -8.34
C GLY A 144 4.62 0.40 -7.78
N GLY A 145 3.93 -0.63 -8.27
CA GLY A 145 2.57 -0.99 -7.83
C GLY A 145 2.49 -1.28 -6.32
N ALA A 146 3.50 -1.95 -5.76
CA ALA A 146 3.62 -2.20 -4.32
C ALA A 146 3.70 -0.88 -3.52
N SER A 147 4.60 0.03 -3.90
CA SER A 147 4.73 1.34 -3.24
C SER A 147 3.44 2.15 -3.27
N THR A 148 2.73 2.19 -4.41
CA THR A 148 1.44 2.88 -4.53
C THR A 148 0.34 2.20 -3.72
N THR A 149 0.34 0.86 -3.66
CA THR A 149 -0.64 0.10 -2.87
C THR A 149 -0.46 0.40 -1.39
N LEU A 150 0.78 0.36 -0.89
CA LEU A 150 1.09 0.73 0.49
C LEU A 150 0.63 2.15 0.80
N ALA A 151 1.03 3.12 -0.03
CA ALA A 151 0.62 4.51 0.16
C ALA A 151 -0.91 4.69 0.17
N GLY A 152 -1.64 3.89 -0.62
CA GLY A 152 -3.10 3.90 -0.69
C GLY A 152 -3.78 3.30 0.55
N ILE A 153 -3.22 2.25 1.15
CA ILE A 153 -3.76 1.62 2.37
C ILE A 153 -3.29 2.31 3.67
N THR A 154 -2.26 3.14 3.62
CA THR A 154 -1.71 3.80 4.81
C THR A 154 -2.73 4.71 5.49
N VAL A 155 -2.87 4.61 6.82
CA VAL A 155 -3.69 5.52 7.64
C VAL A 155 -3.01 6.89 7.71
N ARG A 156 -3.75 7.96 7.39
CA ARG A 156 -3.21 9.32 7.21
C ARG A 156 -3.70 10.33 8.25
N THR A 157 -4.14 9.86 9.41
CA THR A 157 -4.46 10.79 10.51
C THR A 157 -3.22 11.58 10.90
N PRO A 158 -3.34 12.85 11.32
CA PRO A 158 -2.19 13.60 11.83
C PRO A 158 -1.51 12.85 12.99
N VAL A 159 -0.18 12.72 12.91
CA VAL A 159 0.65 12.01 13.89
C VAL A 159 1.87 12.82 14.30
N ALA A 160 2.43 12.54 15.48
CA ALA A 160 3.63 13.21 15.92
C ALA A 160 4.89 12.60 15.28
N SER A 161 4.91 11.27 15.09
CA SER A 161 6.08 10.53 14.64
C SER A 161 5.72 9.38 13.70
N ALA A 162 6.42 9.32 12.57
CA ALA A 162 6.33 8.22 11.61
C ALA A 162 7.70 7.60 11.33
N LEU A 163 7.73 6.30 11.12
CA LEU A 163 8.88 5.51 10.69
C LEU A 163 8.62 4.91 9.31
N ASP A 164 9.49 5.20 8.34
CA ASP A 164 9.57 4.51 7.05
C ASP A 164 10.74 3.52 7.07
N LEU A 165 10.42 2.23 7.25
CA LEU A 165 11.41 1.15 7.37
C LEU A 165 11.67 0.54 5.98
N GLY A 166 12.94 0.54 5.56
CA GLY A 166 13.32 0.16 4.20
C GLY A 166 12.90 1.22 3.19
N THR A 167 13.27 2.48 3.44
CA THR A 167 12.71 3.66 2.77
C THR A 167 12.93 3.70 1.25
N GLY A 168 13.98 3.04 0.73
CA GLY A 168 14.20 2.94 -0.72
C GLY A 168 14.34 4.31 -1.39
N SER A 169 13.41 4.66 -2.29
CA SER A 169 13.37 5.96 -2.96
C SER A 169 12.73 7.08 -2.11
N GLY A 170 12.23 6.76 -0.92
CA GLY A 170 11.64 7.73 0.00
C GLY A 170 10.17 8.05 -0.25
N ILE A 171 9.47 7.25 -1.07
CA ILE A 171 8.06 7.50 -1.40
C ILE A 171 7.15 7.44 -0.17
N GLN A 172 7.35 6.49 0.75
CA GLN A 172 6.51 6.41 1.95
C GLN A 172 6.86 7.53 2.93
N ALA A 173 8.15 7.83 3.13
CA ALA A 173 8.60 8.99 3.89
C ALA A 173 8.00 10.31 3.35
N LEU A 174 7.88 10.47 2.04
CA LEU A 174 7.28 11.64 1.40
C LEU A 174 5.78 11.76 1.69
N HIS A 175 5.03 10.66 1.62
CA HIS A 175 3.62 10.62 2.03
C HIS A 175 3.47 10.88 3.53
N ALA A 176 4.32 10.29 4.37
CA ALA A 176 4.33 10.48 5.82
C ALA A 176 4.59 11.94 6.20
N ALA A 177 5.50 12.63 5.50
CA ALA A 177 5.84 14.04 5.77
C ALA A 177 4.66 15.01 5.63
N GLN A 178 3.56 14.61 4.97
CA GLN A 178 2.35 15.44 4.84
C GLN A 178 1.48 15.46 6.11
N HIS A 179 1.58 14.44 6.95
CA HIS A 179 0.70 14.26 8.11
C HIS A 179 1.45 13.88 9.41
N ALA A 180 2.76 13.64 9.33
CA ALA A 180 3.62 13.43 10.49
C ALA A 180 4.42 14.69 10.82
N THR A 181 4.53 15.01 12.12
CA THR A 181 5.38 16.12 12.57
C THR A 181 6.87 15.82 12.38
N ARG A 182 7.27 14.55 12.56
CA ARG A 182 8.63 14.07 12.33
C ARG A 182 8.60 12.72 11.61
N VAL A 183 9.44 12.58 10.59
CA VAL A 183 9.66 11.32 9.89
C VAL A 183 11.08 10.84 10.18
N THR A 184 11.21 9.59 10.61
CA THR A 184 12.47 8.83 10.60
C THR A 184 12.39 7.83 9.46
N ALA A 185 13.47 7.70 8.69
CA ALA A 185 13.53 6.75 7.59
C ALA A 185 14.81 5.91 7.68
N THR A 186 14.67 4.59 7.58
CA THR A 186 15.78 3.65 7.74
C THR A 186 15.98 2.79 6.50
N ASP A 187 17.23 2.43 6.22
CA ASP A 187 17.56 1.49 5.16
C ASP A 187 18.94 0.85 5.44
N LEU A 188 19.13 -0.38 5.00
CA LEU A 188 20.45 -1.04 5.00
C LEU A 188 21.36 -0.50 3.90
N ASN A 189 20.77 0.03 2.82
CA ASN A 189 21.49 0.58 1.70
C ASN A 189 21.71 2.09 1.92
N PRO A 190 22.95 2.56 2.21
CA PRO A 190 23.20 3.99 2.40
C PRO A 190 22.82 4.83 1.18
N ARG A 191 22.80 4.22 -0.01
CA ARG A 191 22.38 4.87 -1.26
C ARG A 191 20.87 5.13 -1.33
N ALA A 192 20.06 4.29 -0.69
CA ALA A 192 18.61 4.49 -0.56
C ALA A 192 18.30 5.69 0.35
N LEU A 193 19.05 5.85 1.45
CA LEU A 193 18.95 7.03 2.31
C LEU A 193 19.23 8.32 1.53
N GLU A 194 20.28 8.32 0.69
CA GLU A 194 20.58 9.46 -0.17
C GLU A 194 19.50 9.73 -1.22
N PHE A 195 18.89 8.71 -1.83
CA PHE A 195 17.75 8.93 -2.73
C PHE A 195 16.52 9.45 -1.99
N THR A 196 16.25 8.95 -0.80
CA THR A 196 15.18 9.47 0.06
C THR A 196 15.40 10.95 0.36
N ARG A 197 16.63 11.34 0.70
CA ARG A 197 17.02 12.75 0.87
C ARG A 197 16.73 13.58 -0.38
N LEU A 198 17.07 13.06 -1.56
CA LEU A 198 16.87 13.74 -2.84
C LEU A 198 15.38 13.87 -3.21
N THR A 199 14.59 12.81 -3.01
CA THR A 199 13.15 12.79 -3.24
C THR A 199 12.43 13.81 -2.36
N LEU A 200 12.73 13.85 -1.06
CA LEU A 200 12.13 14.81 -0.13
C LEU A 200 12.50 16.25 -0.51
N ALA A 201 13.79 16.51 -0.77
CA ALA A 201 14.27 17.84 -1.14
C ALA A 201 13.67 18.33 -2.47
N LEU A 202 13.66 17.49 -3.51
CA LEU A 202 13.13 17.85 -4.82
C LEU A 202 11.60 17.99 -4.82
N SER A 203 10.91 17.23 -3.98
CA SER A 203 9.45 17.36 -3.80
C SER A 203 9.05 18.55 -2.91
N GLY A 204 10.01 19.19 -2.22
CA GLY A 204 9.76 20.31 -1.32
C GLY A 204 9.20 19.88 0.05
N ALA A 205 9.40 18.63 0.45
CA ALA A 205 8.98 18.10 1.74
C ALA A 205 10.00 18.37 2.84
N ALA A 206 9.56 18.31 4.10
CA ALA A 206 10.47 18.38 5.24
C ALA A 206 11.47 17.21 5.20
N PRO A 207 12.75 17.44 5.58
CA PRO A 207 13.74 16.38 5.62
C PRO A 207 13.39 15.35 6.71
N ALA A 208 13.63 14.08 6.42
CA ALA A 208 13.54 13.00 7.38
C ALA A 208 14.85 12.82 8.16
N ASP A 209 14.76 12.23 9.36
CA ASP A 209 15.91 11.70 10.10
C ASP A 209 16.33 10.36 9.48
N LEU A 210 17.44 10.35 8.74
CA LEU A 210 17.92 9.21 7.98
C LEU A 210 18.90 8.38 8.80
N ARG A 211 18.63 7.08 8.96
CA ARG A 211 19.50 6.18 9.75
C ARG A 211 19.80 4.88 9.01
N GLU A 212 21.08 4.52 8.92
CA GLU A 212 21.52 3.27 8.30
C GLU A 212 21.44 2.11 9.29
N GLY A 213 20.88 0.97 8.84
CA GLY A 213 20.97 -0.30 9.55
C GLY A 213 19.77 -1.22 9.33
N SER A 214 19.78 -2.37 10.01
CA SER A 214 18.80 -3.44 9.79
C SER A 214 17.54 -3.23 10.61
N LEU A 215 16.37 -3.38 9.97
CA LEU A 215 15.07 -3.38 10.64
C LEU A 215 14.95 -2.23 11.67
N PHE A 216 14.75 -2.57 12.95
CA PHE A 216 14.59 -1.63 14.05
C PHE A 216 15.89 -1.28 14.78
N GLU A 217 17.03 -1.88 14.44
CA GLU A 217 18.32 -1.59 15.08
C GLU A 217 18.67 -0.09 15.12
N PRO A 218 18.46 0.71 14.05
CA PRO A 218 18.81 2.14 14.06
C PRO A 218 17.91 3.02 14.92
N VAL A 219 16.75 2.50 15.33
CA VAL A 219 15.76 3.24 16.15
C VAL A 219 15.78 2.81 17.61
N GLY A 220 16.49 1.74 17.96
CA GLY A 220 16.77 1.38 19.35
C GLY A 220 15.50 1.06 20.13
N SER A 221 15.08 1.95 21.02
CA SER A 221 13.81 1.83 21.77
C SER A 221 12.83 2.96 21.44
N ASP A 222 13.08 3.71 20.35
CA ASP A 222 12.18 4.76 19.88
C ASP A 222 10.83 4.12 19.47
N THR A 223 9.74 4.83 19.74
CA THR A 223 8.38 4.43 19.39
C THR A 223 7.72 5.46 18.47
N PHE A 224 6.77 5.00 17.66
CA PHE A 224 6.16 5.76 16.58
C PHE A 224 4.63 5.61 16.58
N ASP A 225 3.94 6.63 16.09
CA ASP A 225 2.48 6.60 15.90
C ASP A 225 2.11 5.89 14.59
N LEU A 226 3.03 5.91 13.61
CA LEU A 226 2.90 5.25 12.32
C LEU A 226 4.21 4.57 11.95
N ILE A 227 4.15 3.28 11.62
CA ILE A 227 5.26 2.55 11.01
C ILE A 227 4.78 2.05 9.64
N VAL A 228 5.52 2.33 8.58
CA VAL A 228 5.23 1.83 7.23
C VAL A 228 6.46 1.10 6.70
N SER A 229 6.23 -0.01 6.00
CA SER A 229 7.30 -0.73 5.32
C SER A 229 6.80 -1.40 4.07
N ASN A 230 7.54 -1.25 2.98
CA ASN A 230 7.45 -2.09 1.81
C ASN A 230 8.71 -2.96 1.76
N PRO A 231 8.82 -3.99 2.64
CA PRO A 231 10.06 -4.73 2.80
C PRO A 231 10.37 -5.54 1.53
N PRO A 232 11.63 -5.99 1.36
CA PRO A 232 11.98 -7.00 0.35
C PRO A 232 11.33 -8.36 0.70
N PHE A 233 10.02 -8.48 0.48
CA PHE A 233 9.19 -9.61 0.89
C PHE A 233 9.21 -10.81 -0.08
N VAL A 234 10.11 -10.84 -1.06
CA VAL A 234 10.20 -11.97 -1.99
C VAL A 234 10.86 -13.14 -1.29
N ILE A 235 10.21 -14.30 -1.37
CA ILE A 235 10.65 -15.55 -0.77
C ILE A 235 11.48 -16.30 -1.80
N SER A 236 12.77 -15.99 -1.86
CA SER A 236 13.71 -16.56 -2.82
C SER A 236 14.78 -17.44 -2.16
N PRO A 237 15.37 -18.42 -2.87
CA PRO A 237 16.58 -19.10 -2.43
C PRO A 237 17.75 -18.11 -2.34
N GLY A 238 18.23 -17.88 -1.12
CA GLY A 238 19.30 -16.93 -0.85
C GLY A 238 18.91 -15.46 -1.05
N ALA A 239 19.90 -14.57 -0.94
CA ALA A 239 19.73 -13.11 -0.94
C ALA A 239 20.47 -12.47 -2.12
N ARG A 240 20.05 -12.78 -3.36
CA ARG A 240 20.77 -12.38 -4.57
C ARG A 240 20.51 -10.91 -4.94
N LEU A 241 19.32 -10.41 -4.68
CA LEU A 241 18.84 -9.10 -5.10
C LEU A 241 18.31 -8.31 -3.90
N THR A 242 19.13 -7.40 -3.37
CA THR A 242 18.88 -6.66 -2.11
C THR A 242 17.54 -5.91 -2.07
N TYR A 243 17.00 -5.47 -3.21
CA TYR A 243 15.75 -4.70 -3.26
C TYR A 243 14.48 -5.56 -3.10
N ARG A 244 14.57 -6.89 -3.24
CA ARG A 244 13.41 -7.79 -3.16
C ARG A 244 13.64 -9.04 -2.31
N ASP A 245 14.87 -9.54 -2.25
CA ASP A 245 15.23 -10.74 -1.50
C ASP A 245 15.55 -10.34 -0.05
N GLY A 246 14.76 -10.83 0.91
CA GLY A 246 14.76 -10.35 2.29
C GLY A 246 15.96 -10.73 3.16
N GLY A 247 16.97 -11.43 2.62
CA GLY A 247 18.14 -11.87 3.38
C GLY A 247 17.90 -13.01 4.37
N MET A 248 16.65 -13.23 4.74
CA MET A 248 16.18 -14.24 5.70
C MET A 248 15.51 -15.40 4.95
N GLY A 249 15.50 -16.58 5.57
CA GLY A 249 14.90 -17.75 4.98
C GLY A 249 13.37 -17.66 4.96
N GLY A 250 12.74 -18.02 3.84
CA GLY A 250 11.28 -18.09 3.78
C GLY A 250 10.64 -16.71 3.96
N ASP A 251 9.64 -16.64 4.83
CA ASP A 251 8.91 -15.44 5.23
C ASP A 251 9.31 -14.92 6.62
N ASP A 252 10.48 -15.31 7.12
CA ASP A 252 10.96 -14.91 8.44
C ASP A 252 11.22 -13.39 8.53
N LEU A 253 11.54 -12.71 7.42
CA LEU A 253 11.66 -11.25 7.40
C LEU A 253 10.33 -10.58 7.76
N CYS A 254 9.24 -10.97 7.08
CA CYS A 254 7.93 -10.41 7.33
C CYS A 254 7.44 -10.77 8.73
N ARG A 255 7.68 -12.01 9.19
CA ARG A 255 7.37 -12.42 10.56
C ARG A 255 8.09 -11.55 11.60
N THR A 256 9.40 -11.36 11.45
CA THR A 256 10.23 -10.58 12.38
C THR A 256 9.76 -9.12 12.41
N LEU A 257 9.52 -8.53 11.24
CA LEU A 257 8.99 -7.18 11.12
C LEU A 257 7.67 -7.02 11.89
N VAL A 258 6.72 -7.93 11.68
CA VAL A 258 5.41 -7.92 12.38
C VAL A 258 5.58 -8.06 13.88
N GLN A 259 6.43 -8.98 14.34
CA GLN A 259 6.65 -9.26 15.76
C GLN A 259 7.32 -8.09 16.48
N GLU A 260 8.38 -7.51 15.90
CA GLU A 260 9.12 -6.41 16.53
C GLU A 260 8.33 -5.09 16.52
N SER A 261 7.44 -4.89 15.55
CA SER A 261 6.65 -3.65 15.45
C SER A 261 5.82 -3.32 16.69
N GLY A 262 5.36 -4.33 17.43
CA GLY A 262 4.55 -4.10 18.64
C GLY A 262 5.28 -3.29 19.72
N ASP A 263 6.59 -3.50 19.87
CA ASP A 263 7.43 -2.79 20.84
C ASP A 263 7.76 -1.36 20.39
N HIS A 264 7.69 -1.09 19.08
CA HIS A 264 7.98 0.20 18.47
C HIS A 264 6.75 1.07 18.21
N LEU A 265 5.55 0.60 18.55
CA LEU A 265 4.33 1.40 18.43
C LEU A 265 4.03 2.18 19.72
N ASN A 266 3.61 3.43 19.55
CA ASN A 266 2.88 4.18 20.56
C ASN A 266 1.46 3.59 20.73
N GLU A 267 0.83 3.83 21.88
CA GLU A 267 -0.56 3.43 22.11
C GLU A 267 -1.50 4.06 21.06
N GLY A 268 -2.34 3.25 20.43
CA GLY A 268 -3.21 3.68 19.32
C GLY A 268 -2.49 3.84 17.97
N GLY A 269 -1.16 3.66 17.92
CA GLY A 269 -0.37 3.74 16.70
C GLY A 269 -0.59 2.56 15.76
N TYR A 270 -0.32 2.77 14.48
CA TYR A 270 -0.50 1.80 13.40
C TYR A 270 0.83 1.36 12.81
N ALA A 271 0.95 0.08 12.47
CA ALA A 271 2.03 -0.43 11.63
C ALA A 271 1.48 -1.13 10.39
N GLN A 272 1.96 -0.78 9.20
CA GLN A 272 1.36 -1.20 7.93
C GLN A 272 2.42 -1.68 6.94
N PHE A 273 2.24 -2.91 6.47
CA PHE A 273 3.22 -3.60 5.63
C PHE A 273 2.57 -4.26 4.44
N LEU A 274 3.30 -4.31 3.33
CA LEU A 274 3.09 -5.35 2.33
C LEU A 274 3.91 -6.57 2.71
N ALA A 275 3.34 -7.75 2.50
CA ALA A 275 3.98 -9.00 2.88
C ALA A 275 3.59 -10.15 1.96
N ASN A 276 4.50 -11.11 1.83
CA ASN A 276 4.22 -12.45 1.36
C ASN A 276 4.40 -13.44 2.51
N TRP A 277 3.66 -14.53 2.48
CA TRP A 277 3.78 -15.62 3.46
C TRP A 277 3.55 -16.98 2.82
N GLN A 278 4.21 -18.00 3.38
CA GLN A 278 4.10 -19.37 2.89
C GLN A 278 2.84 -20.04 3.45
N HIS A 279 2.15 -20.79 2.59
CA HIS A 279 1.17 -21.79 2.98
C HIS A 279 1.90 -23.12 3.15
N VAL A 280 2.07 -23.54 4.40
CA VAL A 280 2.86 -24.72 4.77
C VAL A 280 1.94 -25.93 4.92
N GLU A 281 2.34 -27.07 4.36
CA GLU A 281 1.60 -28.32 4.47
C GLU A 281 1.36 -28.70 5.93
N GLY A 282 0.10 -28.99 6.28
CA GLY A 282 -0.28 -29.36 7.63
C GLY A 282 -0.53 -28.18 8.59
N GLU A 283 -0.41 -26.93 8.12
CA GLU A 283 -0.73 -25.72 8.87
C GLU A 283 -1.89 -24.95 8.21
N GLU A 284 -2.84 -24.48 9.03
CA GLU A 284 -3.81 -23.48 8.57
C GLU A 284 -3.10 -22.11 8.50
N TRP A 285 -3.01 -21.54 7.30
CA TRP A 285 -2.23 -20.32 7.07
C TRP A 285 -2.73 -19.15 7.93
N GLN A 286 -4.03 -19.09 8.22
CA GLN A 286 -4.61 -18.06 9.07
C GLN A 286 -4.06 -18.16 10.50
N ASP A 287 -4.01 -19.36 11.08
CA ASP A 287 -3.52 -19.56 12.45
C ASP A 287 -2.02 -19.28 12.54
N ARG A 288 -1.28 -19.64 11.49
CA ARG A 288 0.13 -19.28 11.36
C ARG A 288 0.34 -17.77 11.37
N LEU A 289 -0.44 -16.99 10.62
CA LEU A 289 -0.34 -15.52 10.62
C LEU A 289 -0.85 -14.90 11.93
N ARG A 290 -1.88 -15.47 12.56
CA ARG A 290 -2.31 -15.05 13.92
C ARG A 290 -1.16 -15.15 14.92
N SER A 291 -0.32 -16.18 14.81
CA SER A 291 0.85 -16.37 15.68
C SER A 291 1.95 -15.31 15.50
N TRP A 292 1.94 -14.56 14.40
CA TRP A 292 2.90 -13.47 14.18
C TRP A 292 2.53 -12.20 14.93
N VAL A 293 1.24 -12.02 15.25
CA VAL A 293 0.74 -10.79 15.86
C VAL A 293 1.34 -10.64 17.27
N PRO A 294 2.09 -9.56 17.55
CA PRO A 294 2.70 -9.38 18.86
C PRO A 294 1.65 -9.09 19.94
N HIS A 295 1.99 -9.44 21.18
CA HIS A 295 1.18 -9.09 22.34
C HIS A 295 0.92 -7.58 22.39
N GLY A 296 -0.30 -7.17 22.75
CA GLY A 296 -0.66 -5.75 22.82
C GLY A 296 -1.11 -5.13 21.49
N CYS A 297 -1.22 -5.91 20.42
CA CYS A 297 -1.71 -5.44 19.14
C CYS A 297 -3.01 -6.12 18.70
N ASP A 298 -3.90 -5.32 18.12
CA ASP A 298 -4.93 -5.77 17.19
C ASP A 298 -4.31 -5.91 15.79
N ALA A 299 -4.90 -6.74 14.93
CA ALA A 299 -4.42 -6.94 13.57
C ALA A 299 -5.53 -7.17 12.56
N TRP A 300 -5.33 -6.62 11.36
CA TRP A 300 -6.10 -6.94 10.16
C TRP A 300 -5.16 -7.37 9.05
N ILE A 301 -5.23 -8.65 8.69
CA ILE A 301 -4.36 -9.32 7.72
C ILE A 301 -5.22 -9.76 6.55
N VAL A 302 -4.90 -9.27 5.35
CA VAL A 302 -5.72 -9.50 4.15
C VAL A 302 -4.87 -10.13 3.06
N GLN A 303 -5.16 -11.39 2.72
CA GLN A 303 -4.65 -12.06 1.54
C GLN A 303 -5.39 -11.56 0.29
N ARG A 304 -4.67 -10.99 -0.67
CA ARG A 304 -5.23 -10.51 -1.94
C ARG A 304 -5.04 -11.49 -3.10
N GLU A 305 -3.99 -12.28 -3.04
CA GLU A 305 -3.65 -13.25 -4.07
C GLU A 305 -2.96 -14.45 -3.42
N VAL A 306 -3.10 -15.61 -4.04
CA VAL A 306 -2.35 -16.83 -3.72
C VAL A 306 -1.83 -17.42 -5.02
N GLN A 307 -0.57 -17.82 -5.02
CA GLN A 307 0.06 -18.54 -6.14
C GLN A 307 0.65 -19.84 -5.60
N ASP A 308 0.56 -20.91 -6.37
CA ASP A 308 1.34 -22.11 -6.06
C ASP A 308 2.85 -21.82 -6.22
N VAL A 309 3.69 -22.65 -5.61
CA VAL A 309 5.14 -22.44 -5.60
C VAL A 309 5.79 -22.42 -6.99
N THR A 310 5.18 -23.09 -7.98
CA THR A 310 5.67 -23.12 -9.37
C THR A 310 5.42 -21.78 -10.05
N GLN A 311 4.18 -21.27 -9.95
CA GLN A 311 3.79 -19.95 -10.47
C GLN A 311 4.61 -18.83 -9.80
N TYR A 312 4.80 -18.92 -8.49
CA TYR A 312 5.58 -17.94 -7.73
C TYR A 312 7.04 -17.87 -8.20
N ALA A 313 7.71 -19.02 -8.30
CA ALA A 313 9.09 -19.08 -8.78
C ALA A 313 9.21 -18.55 -10.21
N GLU A 314 8.30 -18.93 -11.11
CA GLU A 314 8.28 -18.47 -12.49
C GLU A 314 8.10 -16.95 -12.61
N LEU A 315 7.22 -16.35 -11.80
CA LEU A 315 7.03 -14.91 -11.74
C LEU A 315 8.33 -14.18 -11.43
N TRP A 316 9.03 -14.60 -10.37
CA TRP A 316 10.24 -13.91 -9.91
C TRP A 316 11.47 -14.17 -10.76
N LEU A 317 11.60 -15.37 -11.35
CA LEU A 317 12.62 -15.67 -12.36
C LEU A 317 12.38 -14.89 -13.66
N ARG A 318 11.11 -14.64 -14.02
CA ARG A 318 10.78 -13.77 -15.15
C ARG A 318 11.15 -12.32 -14.88
N ASP A 319 10.84 -11.82 -13.70
CA ASP A 319 11.13 -10.46 -13.24
C ASP A 319 12.64 -10.14 -13.27
N SER A 320 13.50 -11.06 -12.81
CA SER A 320 14.97 -10.90 -12.90
C SER A 320 15.56 -11.16 -14.28
N GLY A 321 14.71 -11.47 -15.27
CA GLY A 321 15.13 -11.76 -16.64
C GLY A 321 15.85 -13.10 -16.80
N ASP A 322 15.79 -13.98 -15.80
CA ASP A 322 16.45 -15.30 -15.84
C ASP A 322 15.85 -16.18 -16.95
N HIS A 323 14.57 -16.01 -17.28
CA HIS A 323 13.94 -16.66 -18.44
C HIS A 323 14.60 -16.34 -19.80
N ARG A 324 15.49 -15.34 -19.87
CA ARG A 324 16.23 -14.96 -21.09
C ARG A 324 17.66 -15.51 -21.11
N SER A 325 18.12 -16.16 -20.04
CA SER A 325 19.45 -16.78 -19.99
C SER A 325 19.47 -18.12 -20.73
N ASP A 326 20.59 -18.85 -20.61
CA ASP A 326 20.67 -20.21 -21.14
C ASP A 326 19.57 -21.10 -20.52
N PRO A 327 18.88 -21.95 -21.30
CA PRO A 327 17.80 -22.80 -20.79
C PRO A 327 18.23 -23.75 -19.66
N ALA A 328 19.48 -24.22 -19.64
CA ALA A 328 19.97 -25.09 -18.56
C ALA A 328 20.17 -24.28 -17.27
N GLU A 329 20.74 -23.07 -17.37
CA GLU A 329 20.90 -22.16 -16.23
C GLU A 329 19.55 -21.75 -15.62
N TYR A 330 18.53 -21.54 -16.47
CA TYR A 330 17.16 -21.29 -16.00
C TYR A 330 16.59 -22.50 -15.25
N ALA A 331 16.76 -23.71 -15.81
CA ALA A 331 16.25 -24.94 -15.19
C ALA A 331 16.90 -25.20 -13.83
N GLU A 332 18.23 -25.07 -13.71
CA GLU A 332 18.96 -25.21 -12.44
C GLU A 332 18.47 -24.21 -11.39
N ARG A 333 18.24 -22.95 -11.79
CA ARG A 333 17.68 -21.94 -10.89
C ARG A 333 16.26 -22.28 -10.45
N TYR A 334 15.43 -22.72 -11.37
CA TYR A 334 14.06 -23.08 -11.04
C TYR A 334 14.02 -24.28 -10.09
N GLU A 335 14.84 -25.30 -10.33
CA GLU A 335 14.99 -26.45 -9.41
C GLU A 335 15.39 -25.99 -8.00
N ALA A 336 16.37 -25.08 -7.87
CA ALA A 336 16.76 -24.53 -6.56
C ALA A 336 15.63 -23.78 -5.83
N TRP A 337 14.70 -23.14 -6.55
CA TRP A 337 13.50 -22.53 -5.95
C TRP A 337 12.55 -23.60 -5.42
N LEU A 338 12.30 -24.64 -6.21
CA LEU A 338 11.39 -25.71 -5.82
C LEU A 338 11.95 -26.54 -4.65
N ASP A 339 13.25 -26.82 -4.64
CA ASP A 339 13.93 -27.53 -3.55
C ASP A 339 13.81 -26.77 -2.21
N GLU A 340 13.94 -25.44 -2.22
CA GLU A 340 13.80 -24.60 -1.02
C GLU A 340 12.36 -24.62 -0.49
N PHE A 341 11.36 -24.56 -1.38
CA PHE A 341 9.96 -24.67 -0.99
C PHE A 341 9.61 -26.07 -0.46
N GLU A 342 10.11 -27.13 -1.11
CA GLU A 342 9.93 -28.51 -0.68
C GLU A 342 10.55 -28.75 0.70
N ALA A 343 11.78 -28.26 0.92
CA ALA A 343 12.46 -28.34 2.21
C ALA A 343 11.69 -27.66 3.36
N ARG A 344 10.81 -26.71 3.04
CA ARG A 344 9.96 -25.97 3.99
C ARG A 344 8.52 -26.49 4.05
N GLY A 345 8.16 -27.49 3.24
CA GLY A 345 6.79 -27.94 3.07
C GLY A 345 5.86 -26.85 2.55
N ALA A 346 6.37 -25.83 1.85
CA ALA A 346 5.57 -24.76 1.29
C ALA A 346 4.86 -25.23 0.03
N THR A 347 3.54 -25.03 -0.03
CA THR A 347 2.68 -25.47 -1.14
C THR A 347 2.19 -24.29 -1.99
N ALA A 348 2.07 -23.11 -1.37
CA ALA A 348 1.69 -21.87 -2.02
C ALA A 348 2.28 -20.67 -1.28
N VAL A 349 2.21 -19.49 -1.90
CA VAL A 349 2.58 -18.20 -1.32
C VAL A 349 1.39 -17.25 -1.42
N GLY A 350 0.97 -16.73 -0.28
CA GLY A 350 -0.01 -15.66 -0.18
C GLY A 350 0.64 -14.29 -0.31
N PHE A 351 -0.05 -13.35 -0.93
CA PHE A 351 0.34 -11.96 -1.11
C PHE A 351 -0.71 -11.06 -0.48
N GLY A 352 -0.30 -10.02 0.24
CA GLY A 352 -1.27 -9.12 0.82
C GLY A 352 -0.66 -8.00 1.63
N TRP A 353 -1.45 -7.53 2.59
CA TRP A 353 -1.01 -6.53 3.55
C TRP A 353 -1.37 -6.93 4.97
N ILE A 354 -0.61 -6.38 5.90
CA ILE A 354 -0.80 -6.53 7.34
C ILE A 354 -0.91 -5.14 7.92
N THR A 355 -2.00 -4.88 8.65
CA THR A 355 -2.10 -3.71 9.53
C THR A 355 -2.14 -4.17 10.97
N LEU A 356 -1.24 -3.65 11.79
CA LEU A 356 -1.26 -3.76 13.25
C LEU A 356 -1.74 -2.44 13.84
N ARG A 357 -2.38 -2.52 15.00
CA ARG A 357 -2.65 -1.36 15.84
C ARG A 357 -2.40 -1.71 17.30
N LYS A 358 -1.56 -0.94 17.99
CA LYS A 358 -1.33 -1.13 19.43
C LYS A 358 -2.57 -0.67 20.21
N SER A 359 -3.08 -1.52 21.10
CA SER A 359 -4.27 -1.20 21.88
C SER A 359 -4.22 -1.76 23.31
N ALA A 360 -4.73 -0.99 24.25
CA ALA A 360 -4.86 -1.37 25.65
C ALA A 360 -5.74 -2.61 25.83
N ALA A 361 -6.74 -2.80 24.97
CA ALA A 361 -7.60 -3.98 24.98
C ALA A 361 -6.82 -5.25 24.59
N ALA A 362 -6.00 -5.18 23.53
CA ALA A 362 -5.12 -6.27 23.16
C ALA A 362 -4.09 -6.56 24.27
N ALA A 363 -3.54 -5.52 24.91
CA ALA A 363 -2.60 -5.67 26.02
C ALA A 363 -3.25 -6.27 27.28
N ALA A 364 -4.56 -6.11 27.45
CA ALA A 364 -5.37 -6.74 28.50
C ALA A 364 -5.80 -8.18 28.16
N GLY A 365 -5.35 -8.74 27.04
CA GLY A 365 -5.66 -10.11 26.61
C GLY A 365 -6.95 -10.26 25.80
N ASN A 366 -7.48 -9.16 25.23
CA ASN A 366 -8.65 -9.18 24.34
C ASN A 366 -8.35 -8.59 22.95
N PRO A 367 -7.39 -9.15 22.19
CA PRO A 367 -7.04 -8.65 20.86
C PRO A 367 -8.12 -9.00 19.82
N SER A 368 -8.34 -8.09 18.86
CA SER A 368 -9.06 -8.38 17.61
C SER A 368 -8.04 -8.72 16.52
N ILE A 369 -8.05 -9.97 16.06
CA ILE A 369 -7.14 -10.46 15.02
C ILE A 369 -7.98 -11.06 13.87
N VAL A 370 -8.15 -10.26 12.83
CA VAL A 370 -8.87 -10.66 11.62
C VAL A 370 -7.87 -11.07 10.56
N VAL A 371 -7.97 -12.32 10.10
CA VAL A 371 -7.15 -12.87 9.01
C VAL A 371 -8.10 -13.40 7.95
N GLU A 372 -8.11 -12.77 6.78
CA GLU A 372 -9.08 -13.07 5.72
C GLU A 372 -8.44 -13.12 4.33
N GLU A 373 -9.12 -13.80 3.41
CA GLU A 373 -8.82 -13.75 1.98
C GLU A 373 -9.84 -12.86 1.28
N TRP A 374 -9.34 -11.91 0.49
CA TRP A 374 -10.14 -10.96 -0.28
C TRP A 374 -9.54 -10.70 -1.66
N PRO A 375 -9.76 -11.60 -2.64
CA PRO A 375 -9.18 -11.47 -3.98
C PRO A 375 -9.97 -10.50 -4.88
N HIS A 376 -11.00 -9.86 -4.32
CA HIS A 376 -11.90 -8.98 -5.05
C HIS A 376 -11.34 -7.55 -5.18
N ALA A 377 -11.96 -6.75 -6.04
CA ALA A 377 -11.62 -5.34 -6.20
C ALA A 377 -11.87 -4.57 -4.90
N VAL A 378 -11.06 -3.53 -4.68
CA VAL A 378 -11.18 -2.59 -3.55
C VAL A 378 -11.04 -1.17 -4.08
N GLN A 379 -11.65 -0.19 -3.42
CA GLN A 379 -11.54 1.22 -3.77
C GLN A 379 -10.31 1.83 -3.10
N GLN A 380 -9.36 2.32 -3.90
CA GLN A 380 -8.23 3.10 -3.42
C GLN A 380 -8.57 4.61 -3.40
N PRO A 381 -8.07 5.38 -2.42
CA PRO A 381 -7.28 4.96 -1.26
C PRO A 381 -8.11 4.25 -0.17
N LEU A 382 -7.49 3.32 0.58
CA LEU A 382 -8.10 2.52 1.65
C LEU A 382 -7.76 2.98 3.08
N GLY A 383 -6.83 3.92 3.28
CA GLY A 383 -6.38 4.33 4.62
C GLY A 383 -7.52 4.65 5.60
N GLN A 384 -8.58 5.33 5.12
CA GLN A 384 -9.77 5.60 5.93
C GLN A 384 -10.54 4.33 6.29
N ALA A 385 -10.76 3.42 5.33
CA ALA A 385 -11.47 2.16 5.56
C ALA A 385 -10.72 1.26 6.57
N VAL A 386 -9.38 1.32 6.58
CA VAL A 386 -8.55 0.65 7.59
C VAL A 386 -8.82 1.23 8.98
N GLN A 387 -8.78 2.56 9.12
CA GLN A 387 -9.07 3.20 10.40
C GLN A 387 -10.47 2.85 10.91
N GLU A 388 -11.47 2.91 10.04
CA GLU A 388 -12.86 2.58 10.37
C GLU A 388 -13.03 1.12 10.77
N HIS A 389 -12.30 0.18 10.15
CA HIS A 389 -12.32 -1.22 10.59
C HIS A 389 -11.94 -1.36 12.06
N PHE A 390 -10.81 -0.78 12.47
CA PHE A 390 -10.36 -0.85 13.87
C PHE A 390 -11.31 -0.13 14.84
N ALA A 391 -11.92 0.98 14.43
CA ALA A 391 -12.94 1.66 15.23
C ALA A 391 -14.20 0.79 15.44
N ARG A 392 -14.60 0.01 14.43
CA ARG A 392 -15.73 -0.94 14.52
C ARG A 392 -15.39 -2.11 15.43
N GLN A 393 -14.15 -2.61 15.38
CA GLN A 393 -13.68 -3.64 16.30
C GLN A 393 -13.70 -3.16 17.76
N ASP A 394 -13.29 -1.92 18.02
CA ASP A 394 -13.38 -1.33 19.38
C ASP A 394 -14.82 -1.23 19.86
N TYR A 395 -15.71 -0.70 19.02
CA TYR A 395 -17.13 -0.61 19.35
C TYR A 395 -17.69 -1.99 19.72
N LEU A 396 -17.51 -2.98 18.85
CA LEU A 396 -18.05 -4.34 19.01
C LEU A 396 -17.48 -5.07 20.23
N ARG A 397 -16.23 -4.81 20.59
CA ARG A 397 -15.58 -5.41 21.77
C ARG A 397 -16.32 -5.07 23.07
N ASP A 398 -16.93 -3.90 23.13
CA ASP A 398 -17.66 -3.41 24.31
C ASP A 398 -19.17 -3.67 24.25
N GLN A 399 -19.69 -4.29 23.17
CA GLN A 399 -21.12 -4.58 23.02
C GLN A 399 -21.47 -6.06 23.27
N ASP A 400 -22.26 -6.30 24.32
CA ASP A 400 -23.07 -7.52 24.40
C ASP A 400 -24.34 -7.40 23.54
N ASP A 401 -25.10 -8.49 23.43
CA ASP A 401 -26.28 -8.52 22.57
C ASP A 401 -27.39 -7.55 23.04
N ALA A 402 -27.50 -7.31 24.36
CA ALA A 402 -28.46 -6.35 24.89
C ALA A 402 -28.06 -4.91 24.54
N ALA A 403 -26.77 -4.60 24.60
CA ALA A 403 -26.21 -3.32 24.21
C ALA A 403 -26.36 -3.07 22.71
N LEU A 404 -26.13 -4.08 21.86
CA LEU A 404 -26.41 -4.00 20.42
C LEU A 404 -27.89 -3.71 20.14
N LEU A 405 -28.81 -4.36 20.84
CA LEU A 405 -30.24 -4.11 20.69
C LEU A 405 -30.67 -2.73 21.19
N ALA A 406 -29.96 -2.15 22.16
CA ALA A 406 -30.18 -0.77 22.62
C ALA A 406 -29.49 0.28 21.73
N GLY A 407 -28.51 -0.14 20.93
CA GLY A 407 -27.73 0.69 20.03
C GLY A 407 -28.55 1.27 18.87
N HIS A 408 -28.09 2.40 18.35
CA HIS A 408 -28.65 3.05 17.16
C HIS A 408 -27.63 2.90 16.03
N PHE A 409 -28.12 2.57 14.84
CA PHE A 409 -27.26 2.31 13.68
C PHE A 409 -27.73 3.09 12.48
N VAL A 410 -26.77 3.48 11.64
CA VAL A 410 -26.97 4.12 10.35
C VAL A 410 -26.44 3.19 9.27
N LEU A 411 -27.16 3.04 8.16
CA LEU A 411 -26.66 2.37 6.97
C LEU A 411 -25.47 3.16 6.41
N ALA A 412 -24.34 2.48 6.21
CA ALA A 412 -23.15 3.11 5.65
C ALA A 412 -23.45 3.72 4.27
N ALA A 413 -22.79 4.83 3.97
CA ALA A 413 -23.00 5.54 2.71
C ALA A 413 -22.66 4.65 1.51
N GLU A 414 -23.44 4.77 0.43
CA GLU A 414 -23.24 4.03 -0.83
C GLU A 414 -23.31 2.50 -0.69
N VAL A 415 -24.00 2.00 0.33
CA VAL A 415 -24.50 0.62 0.34
C VAL A 415 -25.74 0.54 -0.54
N VAL A 416 -25.74 -0.41 -1.47
CA VAL A 416 -26.90 -0.73 -2.33
C VAL A 416 -27.43 -2.12 -2.02
N GLN A 417 -28.72 -2.30 -2.26
CA GLN A 417 -29.37 -3.61 -2.18
C GLN A 417 -29.57 -4.17 -3.58
N GLU A 418 -29.02 -5.36 -3.83
CA GLU A 418 -29.27 -6.17 -5.02
C GLU A 418 -30.26 -7.29 -4.68
N GLN A 419 -31.27 -7.48 -5.53
CA GLN A 419 -32.22 -8.59 -5.41
C GLN A 419 -32.00 -9.53 -6.58
N VAL A 420 -31.77 -10.80 -6.28
CA VAL A 420 -31.57 -11.87 -7.27
C VAL A 420 -32.74 -12.84 -7.16
N GLY A 421 -33.44 -13.07 -8.26
CA GLY A 421 -34.56 -14.00 -8.34
C GLY A 421 -35.06 -14.17 -9.77
N MET A 422 -35.88 -15.19 -9.98
CA MET A 422 -36.49 -15.46 -11.29
C MET A 422 -37.42 -14.30 -11.72
N PRO A 423 -37.35 -13.83 -12.99
CA PRO A 423 -38.25 -12.80 -13.47
C PRO A 423 -39.73 -13.18 -13.29
N GLY A 424 -40.48 -12.35 -12.56
CA GLY A 424 -41.90 -12.58 -12.26
C GLY A 424 -42.17 -13.37 -10.97
N ALA A 425 -41.15 -13.75 -10.20
CA ALA A 425 -41.33 -14.25 -8.84
C ALA A 425 -41.80 -13.12 -7.90
N GLU A 426 -42.66 -13.47 -6.94
CA GLU A 426 -43.19 -12.53 -5.95
C GLU A 426 -42.13 -12.11 -4.93
N ASP A 427 -41.24 -13.04 -4.55
CA ASP A 427 -40.14 -12.83 -3.62
C ASP A 427 -38.78 -13.10 -4.28
N PRO A 428 -37.72 -12.35 -3.93
CA PRO A 428 -36.36 -12.62 -4.40
C PRO A 428 -35.81 -13.91 -3.77
N GLU A 429 -35.00 -14.66 -4.51
CA GLU A 429 -34.30 -15.82 -3.98
C GLU A 429 -33.25 -15.39 -2.96
N HIS A 430 -32.48 -14.34 -3.28
CA HIS A 430 -31.41 -13.79 -2.46
C HIS A 430 -31.44 -12.26 -2.44
N VAL A 431 -31.14 -11.68 -1.27
CA VAL A 431 -30.86 -10.25 -1.11
C VAL A 431 -29.38 -10.09 -0.79
N VAL A 432 -28.71 -9.16 -1.45
CA VAL A 432 -27.29 -8.87 -1.26
C VAL A 432 -27.14 -7.39 -0.93
N LEU A 433 -26.44 -7.08 0.16
CA LEU A 433 -25.96 -5.73 0.42
C LEU A 433 -24.57 -5.60 -0.19
N ARG A 434 -24.34 -4.54 -0.97
CA ARG A 434 -23.06 -4.26 -1.62
C ARG A 434 -22.56 -2.88 -1.26
N GLN A 435 -21.31 -2.80 -0.82
CA GLN A 435 -20.56 -1.55 -0.69
C GLN A 435 -19.92 -1.18 -2.02
N HIS A 436 -19.96 0.12 -2.37
CA HIS A 436 -19.18 0.67 -3.48
C HIS A 436 -17.90 1.41 -3.03
N ARG A 437 -17.65 1.44 -1.72
CA ARG A 437 -16.48 2.09 -1.11
C ARG A 437 -15.62 1.11 -0.31
N GLY A 438 -14.38 1.52 -0.01
CA GLY A 438 -13.44 0.77 0.82
C GLY A 438 -13.17 -0.63 0.28
N MET A 439 -13.46 -1.67 1.07
CA MET A 439 -13.27 -3.07 0.68
C MET A 439 -14.27 -3.55 -0.39
N MET A 440 -15.31 -2.77 -0.71
CA MET A 440 -16.35 -3.10 -1.68
C MET A 440 -17.02 -4.46 -1.40
N ARG A 441 -17.32 -4.74 -0.12
CA ARG A 441 -17.89 -6.02 0.30
C ARG A 441 -19.27 -6.24 -0.30
N ALA A 442 -19.59 -7.51 -0.51
CA ALA A 442 -20.94 -7.95 -0.82
C ALA A 442 -21.30 -9.09 0.12
N THR A 443 -22.38 -8.93 0.88
CA THR A 443 -22.83 -9.93 1.85
C THR A 443 -24.28 -10.31 1.56
N LYS A 444 -24.55 -11.61 1.58
CA LYS A 444 -25.92 -12.13 1.41
C LYS A 444 -26.66 -11.99 2.72
N VAL A 445 -27.83 -11.37 2.67
CA VAL A 445 -28.69 -11.16 3.83
C VAL A 445 -30.05 -11.81 3.62
N ASP A 446 -30.72 -12.15 4.72
CA ASP A 446 -32.13 -12.52 4.69
C ASP A 446 -33.02 -11.27 4.65
N ALA A 447 -34.33 -11.48 4.52
CA ALA A 447 -35.31 -10.38 4.47
C ALA A 447 -35.32 -9.51 5.74
N VAL A 448 -35.04 -10.12 6.91
CA VAL A 448 -34.99 -9.41 8.20
C VAL A 448 -33.80 -8.47 8.23
N ALA A 449 -32.60 -8.95 7.91
CA ALA A 449 -31.38 -8.16 7.91
C ALA A 449 -31.41 -7.09 6.81
N ALA A 450 -31.97 -7.38 5.63
CA ALA A 450 -32.21 -6.39 4.58
C ALA A 450 -33.17 -5.28 5.04
N GLY A 451 -34.31 -5.67 5.62
CA GLY A 451 -35.29 -4.72 6.16
C GLY A 451 -34.74 -3.89 7.31
N PHE A 452 -33.95 -4.52 8.20
CA PHE A 452 -33.26 -3.84 9.29
C PHE A 452 -32.28 -2.80 8.77
N ALA A 453 -31.37 -3.19 7.87
CA ALA A 453 -30.40 -2.29 7.27
C ALA A 453 -31.07 -1.12 6.53
N GLY A 454 -32.17 -1.38 5.83
CA GLY A 454 -32.94 -0.35 5.12
C GLY A 454 -33.64 0.69 6.01
N VAL A 455 -33.81 0.42 7.30
CA VAL A 455 -34.45 1.32 8.28
C VAL A 455 -33.42 1.94 9.24
N CYS A 456 -32.16 1.51 9.20
CA CYS A 456 -31.08 2.09 9.99
C CYS A 456 -30.74 3.51 9.51
N ASP A 457 -31.40 4.52 10.07
CA ASP A 457 -31.13 5.95 9.88
C ASP A 457 -30.65 6.65 11.17
N GLY A 458 -30.41 5.86 12.23
CA GLY A 458 -30.01 6.34 13.56
C GLY A 458 -31.15 6.87 14.43
N SER A 459 -32.41 6.88 13.97
CA SER A 459 -33.53 7.45 14.72
C SER A 459 -34.14 6.53 15.79
N LEU A 460 -34.01 5.21 15.60
CA LEU A 460 -34.58 4.20 16.49
C LEU A 460 -33.50 3.21 16.96
N PRO A 461 -33.60 2.69 18.21
CA PRO A 461 -32.72 1.64 18.65
C PRO A 461 -33.04 0.34 17.91
N ALA A 462 -32.03 -0.50 17.69
CA ALA A 462 -32.13 -1.73 16.92
C ALA A 462 -33.29 -2.63 17.36
N GLY A 463 -33.48 -2.80 18.68
CA GLY A 463 -34.55 -3.60 19.24
C GLY A 463 -35.95 -3.09 18.90
N ARG A 464 -36.15 -1.79 18.66
CA ARG A 464 -37.43 -1.22 18.22
C ARG A 464 -37.66 -1.40 16.73
N ILE A 465 -36.60 -1.31 15.93
CA ILE A 465 -36.65 -1.66 14.50
C ILE A 465 -37.06 -3.13 14.35
N LEU A 466 -36.45 -4.03 15.14
CA LEU A 466 -36.80 -5.45 15.12
C LEU A 466 -38.24 -5.73 15.59
N ASP A 467 -38.76 -5.01 16.60
CA ASP A 467 -40.18 -5.14 16.98
C ASP A 467 -41.12 -4.81 15.82
N ALA A 468 -40.80 -3.75 15.06
CA ALA A 468 -41.60 -3.33 13.93
C ALA A 468 -41.53 -4.34 12.77
N ILE A 469 -40.33 -4.86 12.47
CA ILE A 469 -40.15 -5.91 11.46
C ILE A 469 -40.90 -7.18 11.84
N ALA A 470 -40.82 -7.61 13.10
CA ALA A 470 -41.55 -8.78 13.59
C ALA A 470 -43.07 -8.63 13.42
N GLN A 471 -43.62 -7.44 13.70
CA GLN A 471 -45.04 -7.14 13.46
C GLN A 471 -45.41 -7.21 11.98
N LEU A 472 -44.57 -6.69 11.08
CA LEU A 472 -44.81 -6.71 9.63
C LEU A 472 -44.74 -8.13 9.06
N MET A 473 -43.84 -8.96 9.56
CA MET A 473 -43.63 -10.34 9.11
C MET A 473 -44.50 -11.36 9.84
N ALA A 474 -45.30 -10.94 10.82
CA ALA A 474 -46.08 -11.81 11.72
C ALA A 474 -45.22 -12.87 12.44
N GLU A 475 -44.01 -12.49 12.83
CA GLU A 475 -43.07 -13.31 13.63
C GLU A 475 -43.10 -12.92 15.12
N ASP A 476 -42.56 -13.78 16.00
CA ASP A 476 -42.40 -13.47 17.42
C ASP A 476 -41.24 -12.47 17.63
N PRO A 477 -41.50 -11.25 18.18
CA PRO A 477 -40.46 -10.25 18.43
C PRO A 477 -39.36 -10.73 19.38
N VAL A 478 -39.68 -11.65 20.30
CA VAL A 478 -38.70 -12.19 21.26
C VAL A 478 -37.70 -13.08 20.53
N LEU A 479 -38.17 -13.97 19.66
CA LEU A 479 -37.30 -14.84 18.87
C LEU A 479 -36.43 -14.04 17.89
N LEU A 480 -36.97 -12.97 17.30
CA LEU A 480 -36.22 -12.13 16.38
C LEU A 480 -35.08 -11.40 17.11
N ARG A 481 -35.37 -10.81 18.28
CA ARG A 481 -34.35 -10.14 19.12
C ARG A 481 -33.26 -11.07 19.63
N ASP A 482 -33.57 -12.34 19.83
CA ASP A 482 -32.60 -13.34 20.30
C ASP A 482 -31.59 -13.72 19.19
N ARG A 483 -32.05 -13.85 17.93
CA ARG A 483 -31.20 -14.32 16.82
C ARG A 483 -30.49 -13.22 16.01
N THR A 484 -31.05 -12.02 15.96
CA THR A 484 -30.53 -10.93 15.10
C THR A 484 -29.24 -10.23 15.59
N PRO A 485 -28.87 -10.19 16.88
CA PRO A 485 -27.62 -9.55 17.33
C PRO A 485 -26.37 -10.05 16.61
N GLN A 486 -26.31 -11.33 16.25
CA GLN A 486 -25.20 -11.89 15.47
C GLN A 486 -25.11 -11.27 14.06
N ALA A 487 -26.25 -11.06 13.40
CA ALA A 487 -26.29 -10.40 12.09
C ALA A 487 -25.94 -8.91 12.19
N ILE A 488 -26.39 -8.21 13.24
CA ILE A 488 -26.01 -6.81 13.50
C ILE A 488 -24.49 -6.72 13.69
N ARG A 489 -23.91 -7.62 14.50
CA ARG A 489 -22.46 -7.67 14.75
C ARG A 489 -21.69 -7.86 13.45
N LEU A 490 -22.10 -8.78 12.59
CA LEU A 490 -21.50 -8.99 11.26
C LEU A 490 -21.61 -7.74 10.36
N LEU A 491 -22.80 -7.15 10.26
CA LEU A 491 -23.03 -5.97 9.42
C LEU A 491 -22.23 -4.76 9.91
N VAL A 492 -22.03 -4.61 11.22
CA VAL A 492 -21.15 -3.58 11.79
C VAL A 492 -19.69 -3.93 11.53
N GLU A 493 -19.25 -5.16 11.80
CA GLU A 493 -17.87 -5.60 11.58
C GLU A 493 -17.41 -5.36 10.14
N GLU A 494 -18.25 -5.72 9.16
CA GLU A 494 -17.99 -5.58 7.73
C GLU A 494 -18.23 -4.14 7.21
N GLY A 495 -18.75 -3.25 8.05
CA GLY A 495 -18.96 -1.83 7.71
C GLY A 495 -20.20 -1.55 6.86
N PHE A 496 -21.19 -2.44 6.83
CA PHE A 496 -22.51 -2.15 6.24
C PHE A 496 -23.33 -1.23 7.15
N LEU A 497 -23.15 -1.35 8.47
CA LEU A 497 -23.77 -0.51 9.48
C LEU A 497 -22.72 0.22 10.31
N GLU A 498 -23.02 1.47 10.63
CA GLU A 498 -22.21 2.32 11.49
C GLU A 498 -22.99 2.65 12.77
N PRO A 499 -22.37 2.58 13.96
CA PRO A 499 -22.99 3.09 15.17
C PRO A 499 -23.31 4.58 15.00
N ALA A 500 -24.55 4.98 15.30
CA ALA A 500 -24.94 6.38 15.18
C ALA A 500 -24.13 7.24 16.17
N PRO A 501 -23.56 8.38 15.74
CA PRO A 501 -22.88 9.29 16.65
C PRO A 501 -23.87 9.75 17.71
N GLY A 502 -23.51 9.55 18.99
CA GLY A 502 -24.44 9.56 20.12
C GLY A 502 -25.48 10.68 20.06
N VAL A 503 -26.75 10.29 19.93
CA VAL A 503 -27.87 11.15 20.31
C VAL A 503 -27.76 11.29 21.84
N VAL A 504 -27.20 12.40 22.31
CA VAL A 504 -27.33 12.80 23.71
C VAL A 504 -28.83 12.78 24.01
N PRO A 505 -29.32 11.93 24.93
CA PRO A 505 -30.73 11.94 25.26
C PRO A 505 -31.08 13.34 25.74
N GLN A 506 -31.91 14.06 24.99
CA GLN A 506 -32.54 15.26 25.51
C GLN A 506 -33.39 14.80 26.69
N GLY A 507 -32.91 15.12 27.90
CA GLY A 507 -33.54 14.71 29.14
C GLY A 507 -35.04 15.02 29.15
N GLN A 508 -35.81 14.06 29.62
CA GLN A 508 -37.08 14.29 30.30
C GLN A 508 -36.97 13.76 31.72
#